data_AF-A0A838PEE6-F1
#
_entry.id   AF-A0A838PEE6-F1
#
_cell.length_a   1.000
_cell.length_b   1.000
_cell.length_c   1.000
_cell.angle_alpha   90.00
_cell.angle_beta   90.00
_cell.angle_gamma   90.00
#
_symmetry.space_group_name_H-M   'P 1'
#
loop_
_entity.id
_entity.type
_entity.pdbx_description
1 polymer ?
#
loop_
_entity_poly.entity_id
_entity_poly.type
_entity_poly.pdbx_seq_one_letter_code
_entity_poly.pdbx_strand_id
1 'polypeptide(L)'
;MDRKFHPAIAAIKSGDSEGLKSLVSQDPSLATSRSSRSHPTLLQCLVLDALDLPNKVELAKVLIDAGAEVNGPLCAAGSIGNVEVAAALLDAGALIDGTGGWSPLEEALYWGNDGVIDLLLKRGASAHNLRIASGLGRVDLIEGFFHSDGALKPEGGKIDWPFGDPLTSNLAKPIKEELQSKIDGWSNDSRDIINNAFVYACMHNRLEAAKLLLQKGVDIDAIPPGFDYAGTGLHYAALRGHRPMVEFLLEHGANPNLKDPKVNNSPAGWAAYGGHEGLKDYLDQTAQARSSSGSG
;
A
#
# COMPACT_ATOMS: atom_id res chain seq x y z
N MET A 1 -17.06 -3.99 14.59
CA MET A 1 -16.90 -3.88 16.05
C MET A 1 -18.08 -4.49 16.83
N ASP A 2 -17.77 -5.17 17.93
CA ASP A 2 -18.72 -5.75 18.88
C ASP A 2 -19.51 -4.68 19.63
N ARG A 3 -20.67 -5.08 20.19
CA ARG A 3 -21.60 -4.16 20.87
C ARG A 3 -20.94 -3.33 21.96
N LYS A 4 -19.97 -3.88 22.70
CA LYS A 4 -19.29 -3.15 23.78
C LYS A 4 -18.59 -1.88 23.30
N PHE A 5 -18.12 -1.84 22.05
CA PHE A 5 -17.43 -0.69 21.49
C PHE A 5 -18.37 0.35 20.88
N HIS A 6 -19.67 0.06 20.71
CA HIS A 6 -20.60 0.95 20.01
C HIS A 6 -20.69 2.36 20.63
N PRO A 7 -20.74 2.52 21.97
CA PRO A 7 -20.73 3.85 22.57
C PRO A 7 -19.45 4.63 22.27
N ALA A 8 -18.28 3.97 22.36
CA ALA A 8 -17.00 4.60 22.10
C ALA A 8 -16.83 4.98 20.62
N ILE A 9 -17.33 4.15 19.70
CA ILE A 9 -17.35 4.47 18.26
C ILE A 9 -18.25 5.67 17.98
N ALA A 10 -19.41 5.78 18.65
CA ALA A 10 -20.27 6.94 18.51
C ALA A 10 -19.55 8.22 18.97
N ALA A 11 -18.87 8.18 20.12
CA ALA A 11 -18.07 9.28 20.63
C ALA A 11 -16.93 9.67 19.67
N ILE A 12 -16.22 8.69 19.11
CA ILE A 12 -15.18 8.93 18.10
C ILE A 12 -15.78 9.64 16.89
N LYS A 13 -16.89 9.14 16.33
CA LYS A 13 -17.52 9.72 15.13
C LYS A 13 -18.04 11.14 15.33
N SER A 14 -18.44 11.50 16.55
CA SER A 14 -18.88 12.85 16.89
C SER A 14 -17.74 13.78 17.34
N GLY A 15 -16.50 13.29 17.44
CA GLY A 15 -15.40 14.06 17.99
C GLY A 15 -15.49 14.31 19.50
N ASP A 16 -16.28 13.52 20.24
CA ASP A 16 -16.51 13.71 21.67
C ASP A 16 -15.37 13.10 22.52
N SER A 17 -14.32 13.89 22.73
CA SER A 17 -13.15 13.47 23.50
C SER A 17 -13.46 13.25 24.98
N GLU A 18 -14.32 14.06 25.58
CA GLU A 18 -14.70 13.92 27.00
C GLU A 18 -15.59 12.69 27.22
N GLY A 19 -16.55 12.44 26.33
CA GLY A 19 -17.35 11.23 26.34
C GLY A 19 -16.48 9.98 26.16
N LEU A 20 -15.52 10.01 25.24
CA LEU A 20 -14.58 8.89 25.06
C LEU A 20 -13.73 8.65 26.31
N LYS A 21 -13.17 9.71 26.93
CA LYS A 21 -12.42 9.62 28.19
C LYS A 21 -13.25 9.00 29.31
N SER A 22 -14.50 9.44 29.46
CA SER A 22 -15.42 8.91 30.47
C SER A 22 -15.71 7.42 30.25
N LEU A 23 -15.97 7.01 29.02
CA LEU A 23 -16.22 5.61 28.67
C LEU A 23 -15.00 4.72 28.95
N VAL A 24 -13.80 5.16 28.54
CA VAL A 24 -12.55 4.42 28.76
C VAL A 24 -12.19 4.36 30.25
N SER A 25 -12.51 5.40 31.04
CA SER A 25 -12.30 5.38 32.48
C SER A 25 -13.22 4.38 33.19
N GLN A 26 -14.45 4.19 32.70
CA GLN A 26 -15.40 3.21 33.22
C GLN A 26 -15.07 1.78 32.79
N ASP A 27 -14.58 1.60 31.57
CA ASP A 27 -14.14 0.31 31.03
C ASP A 27 -12.82 0.45 30.26
N PRO A 28 -11.65 0.35 30.95
CA PRO A 28 -10.34 0.42 30.31
C PRO A 28 -10.12 -0.69 29.27
N SER A 29 -10.90 -1.78 29.32
CA SER A 29 -10.80 -2.85 28.33
C SER A 29 -11.21 -2.38 26.92
N LEU A 30 -11.91 -1.25 26.79
CA LEU A 30 -12.25 -0.65 25.50
C LEU A 30 -11.00 -0.27 24.69
N ALA A 31 -9.90 0.12 25.35
CA ALA A 31 -8.65 0.47 24.69
C ALA A 31 -7.82 -0.77 24.29
N THR A 32 -7.86 -1.83 25.11
CA THR A 32 -6.95 -2.99 24.98
C THR A 32 -7.58 -4.22 24.34
N SER A 33 -8.91 -4.32 24.34
CA SER A 33 -9.60 -5.49 23.82
C SER A 33 -9.66 -5.51 22.31
N ARG A 34 -9.68 -6.72 21.76
CA ARG A 34 -9.93 -6.96 20.34
C ARG A 34 -11.39 -7.30 20.10
N SER A 35 -11.96 -6.77 19.03
CA SER A 35 -13.28 -7.18 18.55
C SER A 35 -13.22 -8.50 17.79
N SER A 36 -14.30 -9.27 17.84
CA SER A 36 -14.53 -10.45 17.01
C SER A 36 -14.92 -10.12 15.55
N ARG A 37 -15.23 -8.85 15.25
CA ARG A 37 -15.58 -8.36 13.91
C ARG A 37 -14.38 -7.68 13.24
N SER A 38 -14.50 -7.37 11.95
CA SER A 38 -13.47 -6.60 11.22
C SER A 38 -13.12 -5.28 11.93
N HIS A 39 -11.85 -4.88 11.82
CA HIS A 39 -11.15 -3.83 12.57
C HIS A 39 -11.01 -4.19 14.06
N PRO A 40 -9.93 -4.89 14.44
CA PRO A 40 -9.83 -5.54 15.74
C PRO A 40 -9.75 -4.56 16.90
N THR A 41 -9.17 -3.37 16.77
CA THR A 41 -8.99 -2.46 17.92
C THR A 41 -9.74 -1.14 17.74
N LEU A 42 -10.15 -0.55 18.87
CA LEU A 42 -10.84 0.73 18.88
C LEU A 42 -9.95 1.86 18.33
N LEU A 43 -8.64 1.81 18.64
CA LEU A 43 -7.67 2.76 18.10
C LEU A 43 -7.52 2.61 16.58
N GLN A 44 -7.49 1.39 16.04
CA GLN A 44 -7.48 1.19 14.59
C GLN A 44 -8.76 1.73 13.92
N CYS A 45 -9.93 1.52 14.52
CA CYS A 45 -11.17 2.15 14.02
C CYS A 45 -11.09 3.67 14.03
N LEU A 46 -10.57 4.26 15.11
CA LEU A 46 -10.38 5.70 15.19
C LEU A 46 -9.48 6.19 14.06
N VAL A 47 -8.34 5.55 13.85
CA VAL A 47 -7.41 5.93 12.79
C VAL A 47 -8.13 6.00 11.44
N LEU A 48 -8.90 4.95 11.10
CA LEU A 48 -9.58 4.81 9.81
C LEU A 48 -10.81 5.72 9.64
N ASP A 49 -11.59 5.94 10.70
CA ASP A 49 -12.87 6.65 10.60
C ASP A 49 -12.76 8.16 10.90
N ALA A 50 -11.71 8.60 11.62
CA ALA A 50 -11.61 9.96 12.15
C ALA A 50 -10.72 10.90 11.33
N LEU A 51 -10.42 10.57 10.06
CA LEU A 51 -9.45 11.33 9.25
C LEU A 51 -9.78 12.83 9.15
N ASP A 52 -11.06 13.20 9.10
CA ASP A 52 -11.49 14.60 8.96
C ASP A 52 -11.73 15.32 10.29
N LEU A 53 -11.60 14.63 11.44
CA LEU A 53 -11.87 15.25 12.73
C LEU A 53 -10.71 16.14 13.18
N PRO A 54 -10.96 17.38 13.63
CA PRO A 54 -9.88 18.30 14.03
C PRO A 54 -9.17 17.87 15.33
N ASN A 55 -9.83 17.05 16.15
CA ASN A 55 -9.29 16.55 17.42
C ASN A 55 -8.93 15.05 17.40
N LYS A 56 -8.73 14.46 16.22
CA LYS A 56 -8.34 13.05 16.05
C LYS A 56 -7.11 12.63 16.87
N VAL A 57 -6.11 13.52 17.00
CA VAL A 57 -4.92 13.26 17.83
C VAL A 57 -5.27 13.21 19.32
N GLU A 58 -6.18 14.06 19.79
CA GLU A 58 -6.65 14.02 21.19
C GLU A 58 -7.38 12.71 21.46
N LEU A 59 -8.33 12.34 20.59
CA LEU A 59 -9.06 11.08 20.70
C LEU A 59 -8.11 9.87 20.69
N ALA A 60 -7.10 9.88 19.82
CA ALA A 60 -6.11 8.81 19.75
C ALA A 60 -5.32 8.70 21.06
N LYS A 61 -4.89 9.84 21.63
CA LYS A 61 -4.18 9.88 22.92
C LYS A 61 -4.99 9.28 24.05
N VAL A 62 -6.31 9.51 24.10
CA VAL A 62 -7.19 8.87 25.11
C VAL A 62 -7.05 7.34 25.10
N LEU A 63 -6.97 6.73 23.92
CA LEU A 63 -6.83 5.28 23.79
C LEU A 63 -5.39 4.81 24.02
N ILE A 64 -4.40 5.55 23.53
CA ILE A 64 -2.97 5.27 23.73
C ILE A 64 -2.62 5.30 25.22
N ASP A 65 -3.04 6.35 25.93
CA ASP A 65 -2.78 6.52 27.37
C ASP A 65 -3.46 5.43 28.21
N ALA A 66 -4.55 4.86 27.69
CA ALA A 66 -5.26 3.71 28.27
C ALA A 66 -4.66 2.34 27.88
N GLY A 67 -3.52 2.32 27.18
CA GLY A 67 -2.77 1.10 26.88
C GLY A 67 -3.15 0.40 25.57
N ALA A 68 -3.78 1.11 24.62
CA ALA A 68 -4.05 0.55 23.30
C ALA A 68 -2.75 0.12 22.58
N GLU A 69 -2.80 -1.00 21.84
CA GLU A 69 -1.70 -1.38 20.95
C GLU A 69 -1.60 -0.39 19.78
N VAL A 70 -0.37 0.00 19.42
CA VAL A 70 -0.11 1.11 18.50
C VAL A 70 0.47 0.67 17.14
N ASN A 71 0.92 -0.58 17.02
CA ASN A 71 1.60 -1.06 15.81
C ASN A 71 0.61 -1.31 14.66
N GLY A 72 -0.49 -2.00 14.92
CA GLY A 72 -1.55 -2.21 13.92
C GLY A 72 -2.17 -0.89 13.46
N PRO A 73 -2.51 0.03 14.38
CA PRO A 73 -2.95 1.38 14.05
C PRO A 73 -1.96 2.19 13.21
N LEU A 74 -0.64 2.01 13.39
CA LEU A 74 0.35 2.73 12.59
C LEU A 74 0.31 2.28 11.12
N CYS A 75 0.20 0.97 10.85
CA CYS A 75 -0.04 0.48 9.50
C CYS A 75 -1.35 1.05 8.93
N ALA A 76 -2.44 1.02 9.70
CA ALA A 76 -3.72 1.59 9.27
C ALA A 76 -3.65 3.11 8.98
N ALA A 77 -2.80 3.86 9.69
CA ALA A 77 -2.58 5.27 9.41
C ALA A 77 -1.87 5.45 8.05
N GLY A 78 -0.96 4.54 7.71
CA GLY A 78 -0.32 4.45 6.40
C GLY A 78 -1.29 4.16 5.26
N SER A 79 -2.38 3.42 5.49
CA SER A 79 -3.32 3.05 4.42
C SER A 79 -4.26 4.17 3.99
N ILE A 80 -4.65 5.05 4.91
CA ILE A 80 -5.57 6.15 4.64
C ILE A 80 -4.92 7.55 4.71
N GLY A 81 -3.61 7.61 4.94
CA GLY A 81 -2.88 8.88 4.97
C GLY A 81 -3.10 9.72 6.23
N ASN A 82 -3.37 9.10 7.39
CA ASN A 82 -3.59 9.82 8.64
C ASN A 82 -2.25 10.25 9.30
N VAL A 83 -1.59 11.25 8.72
CA VAL A 83 -0.25 11.72 9.12
C VAL A 83 -0.18 12.13 10.59
N GLU A 84 -1.19 12.85 11.08
CA GLU A 84 -1.19 13.39 12.44
C GLU A 84 -1.29 12.29 13.49
N VAL A 85 -2.16 11.30 13.28
CA VAL A 85 -2.27 10.15 14.18
C VAL A 85 -1.07 9.22 14.03
N ALA A 86 -0.53 9.03 12.81
CA ALA A 86 0.72 8.30 12.60
C ALA A 86 1.87 8.88 13.45
N ALA A 87 2.00 10.22 13.50
CA ALA A 87 3.01 10.88 14.32
C ALA A 87 2.80 10.60 15.82
N ALA A 88 1.55 10.68 16.30
CA ALA A 88 1.23 10.37 17.69
C ALA A 88 1.52 8.91 18.07
N LEU A 89 1.27 7.96 17.15
CA LEU A 89 1.57 6.55 17.35
C LEU A 89 3.08 6.29 17.43
N LEU A 90 3.88 6.95 16.58
CA LEU A 90 5.34 6.88 16.64
C LEU A 90 5.88 7.49 17.94
N ASP A 91 5.32 8.62 18.38
CA ASP A 91 5.68 9.25 19.66
C ASP A 91 5.31 8.34 20.86
N ALA A 92 4.29 7.49 20.71
CA ALA A 92 3.88 6.48 21.67
C ALA A 92 4.69 5.17 21.59
N GLY A 93 5.71 5.09 20.73
CA GLY A 93 6.60 3.93 20.63
C GLY A 93 6.13 2.85 19.66
N ALA A 94 5.25 3.17 18.71
CA ALA A 94 4.97 2.26 17.60
C ALA A 94 6.26 1.93 16.83
N LEU A 95 6.42 0.65 16.49
CA LEU A 95 7.59 0.18 15.74
C LEU A 95 7.53 0.73 14.32
N ILE A 96 8.51 1.56 13.98
CA ILE A 96 8.52 2.32 12.72
C ILE A 96 8.54 1.42 11.47
N ASP A 97 9.26 0.29 11.54
CA ASP A 97 9.33 -0.73 10.49
C ASP A 97 8.31 -1.87 10.71
N GLY A 98 7.39 -1.71 11.67
CA GLY A 98 6.36 -2.68 12.00
C GLY A 98 6.87 -3.86 12.84
N THR A 99 6.04 -4.90 12.94
CA THR A 99 6.31 -6.12 13.74
C THR A 99 6.90 -7.27 12.92
N GLY A 100 7.35 -6.99 11.69
CA GLY A 100 7.80 -7.99 10.71
C GLY A 100 6.71 -8.36 9.69
N GLY A 101 7.14 -8.75 8.48
CA GLY A 101 6.26 -9.05 7.35
C GLY A 101 5.97 -7.80 6.51
N TRP A 102 4.90 -7.07 6.83
CA TRP A 102 4.49 -5.86 6.12
C TRP A 102 4.60 -4.62 7.00
N SER A 103 5.41 -3.66 6.57
CA SER A 103 5.74 -2.45 7.32
C SER A 103 4.75 -1.29 7.07
N PRO A 104 4.66 -0.31 7.99
CA PRO A 104 3.89 0.91 7.76
C PRO A 104 4.32 1.68 6.50
N LEU A 105 5.61 1.64 6.16
CA LEU A 105 6.14 2.30 4.95
C LEU A 105 5.68 1.60 3.67
N GLU A 106 5.61 0.28 3.68
CA GLU A 106 5.06 -0.51 2.57
C GLU A 106 3.56 -0.28 2.39
N GLU A 107 2.82 -0.16 3.49
CA GLU A 107 1.39 0.18 3.46
C GLU A 107 1.19 1.58 2.85
N ALA A 108 1.95 2.57 3.31
CA ALA A 108 1.87 3.92 2.77
C ALA A 108 2.27 4.00 1.29
N LEU A 109 3.27 3.22 0.86
CA LEU A 109 3.63 3.08 -0.56
C LEU A 109 2.54 2.40 -1.39
N TYR A 110 1.90 1.35 -0.88
CA TYR A 110 0.84 0.65 -1.59
C TYR A 110 -0.34 1.58 -1.93
N TRP A 111 -0.74 2.40 -0.97
CA TRP A 111 -1.85 3.35 -1.14
C TRP A 111 -1.44 4.72 -1.69
N GLY A 112 -0.15 5.05 -1.68
CA GLY A 112 0.36 6.35 -2.17
C GLY A 112 0.14 7.51 -1.21
N ASN A 113 0.24 7.26 0.09
CA ASN A 113 0.06 8.30 1.09
C ASN A 113 1.39 9.01 1.38
N ASP A 114 1.78 9.92 0.47
CA ASP A 114 3.07 10.63 0.50
C ASP A 114 3.36 11.31 1.84
N GLY A 115 2.36 11.92 2.47
CA GLY A 115 2.55 12.55 3.78
C GLY A 115 2.97 11.59 4.90
N VAL A 116 2.48 10.33 4.86
CA VAL A 116 2.90 9.30 5.82
C VAL A 116 4.25 8.71 5.42
N ILE A 117 4.52 8.54 4.12
CA ILE A 117 5.84 8.14 3.61
C ILE A 117 6.91 9.12 4.12
N ASP A 118 6.70 10.42 3.91
CA ASP A 118 7.63 11.47 4.34
C ASP A 118 7.85 11.48 5.84
N LEU A 119 6.78 11.33 6.63
CA LEU A 119 6.86 11.23 8.08
C LEU A 119 7.72 10.03 8.52
N LEU A 120 7.45 8.85 7.99
CA LEU A 120 8.16 7.62 8.34
C LEU A 120 9.64 7.73 7.97
N LEU A 121 9.97 8.19 6.76
CA LEU A 121 11.36 8.37 6.33
C LEU A 121 12.10 9.40 7.20
N LYS A 122 11.45 10.53 7.52
CA LYS A 122 12.01 11.55 8.41
C LYS A 122 12.28 11.02 9.82
N ARG A 123 11.49 10.04 10.27
CA ARG A 123 11.62 9.37 11.57
C ARG A 123 12.57 8.15 11.52
N GLY A 124 13.15 7.84 10.36
CA GLY A 124 14.19 6.82 10.22
C GLY A 124 13.70 5.45 9.76
N ALA A 125 12.51 5.36 9.13
CA ALA A 125 12.05 4.11 8.52
C ALA A 125 13.04 3.62 7.46
N SER A 126 13.27 2.31 7.42
CA SER A 126 14.30 1.72 6.57
C SER A 126 13.74 1.24 5.22
N ALA A 127 14.48 1.51 4.14
CA ALA A 127 14.22 0.92 2.82
C ALA A 127 14.93 -0.43 2.70
N HIS A 128 14.44 -1.42 3.45
CA HIS A 128 15.16 -2.67 3.72
C HIS A 128 14.93 -3.79 2.70
N ASN A 129 14.14 -3.56 1.66
CA ASN A 129 13.93 -4.52 0.58
C ASN A 129 13.81 -3.81 -0.78
N LEU A 130 13.84 -4.60 -1.86
CA LEU A 130 13.86 -4.10 -3.23
C LEU A 130 12.61 -3.28 -3.56
N ARG A 131 11.45 -3.71 -3.07
CA ARG A 131 10.15 -3.08 -3.33
C ARG A 131 10.07 -1.67 -2.72
N ILE A 132 10.45 -1.52 -1.45
CA ILE A 132 10.49 -0.22 -0.78
C ILE A 132 11.47 0.70 -1.51
N ALA A 133 12.70 0.23 -1.77
CA ALA A 133 13.71 1.03 -2.46
C ALA A 133 13.23 1.50 -3.84
N SER A 134 12.50 0.63 -4.56
CA SER A 134 11.95 0.93 -5.89
C SER A 134 10.82 1.95 -5.85
N GLY A 135 9.86 1.81 -4.94
CA GLY A 135 8.78 2.79 -4.75
C GLY A 135 9.29 4.16 -4.29
N LEU A 136 10.37 4.19 -3.51
CA LEU A 136 11.04 5.43 -3.08
C LEU A 136 11.99 6.02 -4.14
N GLY A 137 12.33 5.26 -5.18
CA GLY A 137 13.31 5.69 -6.18
C GLY A 137 14.75 5.73 -5.66
N ARG A 138 15.08 4.94 -4.63
CA ARG A 138 16.41 4.85 -4.02
C ARG A 138 17.33 3.95 -4.83
N VAL A 139 17.75 4.44 -5.99
CA VAL A 139 18.66 3.75 -6.94
C VAL A 139 19.96 3.31 -6.26
N ASP A 140 20.46 4.11 -5.32
CA ASP A 140 21.63 3.82 -4.50
C ASP A 140 21.48 2.53 -3.66
N LEU A 141 20.26 2.15 -3.29
CA LEU A 141 19.98 0.92 -2.56
C LEU A 141 19.61 -0.25 -3.48
N ILE A 142 18.95 0.03 -4.61
CA ILE A 142 18.47 -1.00 -5.55
C ILE A 142 19.63 -1.91 -5.98
N GLU A 143 20.78 -1.36 -6.33
CA GLU A 143 21.95 -2.15 -6.75
C GLU A 143 22.43 -3.11 -5.66
N GLY A 144 22.30 -2.72 -4.39
CA GLY A 144 22.71 -3.52 -3.24
C GLY A 144 21.96 -4.84 -3.10
N PHE A 145 20.75 -4.95 -3.64
CA PHE A 145 19.93 -6.17 -3.60
C PHE A 145 20.29 -7.21 -4.66
N PHE A 146 21.27 -6.93 -5.52
CA PHE A 146 21.72 -7.87 -6.54
C PHE A 146 23.15 -8.34 -6.28
N HIS A 147 23.43 -9.60 -6.61
CA HIS A 147 24.77 -10.11 -6.76
C HIS A 147 25.43 -9.54 -8.03
N SER A 148 26.75 -9.69 -8.15
CA SER A 148 27.51 -9.19 -9.30
C SER A 148 27.13 -9.86 -10.63
N ASP A 149 26.56 -11.06 -10.58
CA ASP A 149 26.03 -11.80 -11.73
C ASP A 149 24.58 -11.39 -12.09
N GLY A 150 23.98 -10.46 -11.35
CA GLY A 150 22.61 -9.99 -11.54
C GLY A 150 21.54 -10.81 -10.80
N ALA A 151 21.90 -11.87 -10.08
CA ALA A 151 20.94 -12.63 -9.29
C ALA A 151 20.42 -11.80 -8.09
N LEU A 152 19.12 -11.90 -7.80
CA LEU A 152 18.51 -11.23 -6.66
C LEU A 152 18.98 -11.89 -5.35
N LYS A 153 19.41 -11.09 -4.38
CA LYS A 153 19.78 -11.56 -3.05
C LYS A 153 18.54 -11.78 -2.16
N PRO A 154 18.61 -12.61 -1.11
CA PRO A 154 17.51 -12.77 -0.15
C PRO A 154 17.03 -11.47 0.48
N GLU A 155 17.92 -10.48 0.68
CA GLU A 155 17.59 -9.15 1.21
C GLU A 155 16.69 -8.34 0.25
N GLY A 156 16.58 -8.74 -1.02
CA GLY A 156 15.60 -8.20 -1.96
C GLY A 156 14.15 -8.37 -1.48
N GLY A 157 13.93 -9.27 -0.52
CA GLY A 157 12.63 -9.52 0.09
C GLY A 157 11.80 -10.53 -0.69
N LYS A 158 10.50 -10.54 -0.41
CA LYS A 158 9.52 -11.41 -1.03
C LYS A 158 8.26 -10.63 -1.38
N ILE A 159 7.43 -11.20 -2.24
CA ILE A 159 6.07 -10.70 -2.45
C ILE A 159 5.22 -11.14 -1.26
N ASP A 160 4.65 -10.18 -0.54
CA ASP A 160 3.79 -10.40 0.62
C ASP A 160 2.42 -9.74 0.44
N TRP A 161 1.46 -10.18 1.25
CA TRP A 161 0.12 -9.63 1.27
C TRP A 161 0.03 -8.39 2.17
N PRO A 162 -0.48 -7.24 1.68
CA PRO A 162 -0.52 -5.98 2.43
C PRO A 162 -1.31 -6.07 3.75
N PHE A 163 -2.37 -6.87 3.79
CA PHE A 163 -3.30 -6.86 4.92
C PHE A 163 -2.96 -7.88 6.03
N GLY A 164 -1.69 -8.28 6.12
CA GLY A 164 -1.17 -9.20 7.15
C GLY A 164 -1.63 -10.66 6.99
N ASP A 165 -1.29 -11.53 7.94
CA ASP A 165 -1.66 -12.95 7.86
C ASP A 165 -3.20 -13.14 7.88
N PRO A 166 -3.82 -13.61 6.77
CA PRO A 166 -5.26 -13.81 6.71
C PRO A 166 -5.80 -14.76 7.78
N LEU A 167 -5.02 -15.76 8.19
CA LEU A 167 -5.43 -16.76 9.18
C LEU A 167 -5.63 -16.12 10.56
N THR A 168 -4.84 -15.09 10.88
CA THR A 168 -4.94 -14.32 12.13
C THR A 168 -6.00 -13.22 12.10
N SER A 169 -6.60 -12.92 10.94
CA SER A 169 -7.61 -11.87 10.79
C SER A 169 -8.95 -12.20 11.47
N ASN A 170 -9.93 -11.30 11.42
CA ASN A 170 -11.31 -11.55 11.88
C ASN A 170 -12.27 -11.96 10.75
N LEU A 171 -11.74 -12.34 9.58
CA LEU A 171 -12.57 -12.78 8.45
C LEU A 171 -13.24 -14.14 8.73
N ALA A 172 -14.35 -14.43 8.05
CA ALA A 172 -14.98 -15.73 8.14
C ALA A 172 -14.01 -16.83 7.65
N LYS A 173 -14.01 -18.00 8.31
CA LYS A 173 -13.07 -19.09 8.02
C LYS A 173 -12.93 -19.42 6.51
N PRO A 174 -14.03 -19.57 5.73
CA PRO A 174 -13.91 -19.85 4.30
C PRO A 174 -13.14 -18.75 3.53
N ILE A 175 -13.34 -17.48 3.90
CA ILE A 175 -12.68 -16.34 3.28
C ILE A 175 -11.18 -16.35 3.61
N LYS A 176 -10.82 -16.67 4.85
CA LYS A 176 -9.41 -16.78 5.27
C LYS A 176 -8.68 -17.87 4.50
N GLU A 177 -9.30 -19.03 4.37
CA GLU A 177 -8.72 -20.18 3.67
C GLU A 177 -8.58 -19.91 2.16
N GLU A 178 -9.56 -19.25 1.56
CA GLU A 178 -9.48 -18.80 0.16
C GLU A 178 -8.36 -17.79 -0.06
N LEU A 179 -8.25 -16.77 0.79
CA LEU A 179 -7.18 -15.77 0.72
C LEU A 179 -5.81 -16.41 0.93
N GLN A 180 -5.68 -17.30 1.92
CA GLN A 180 -4.42 -18.00 2.17
C GLN A 180 -4.03 -18.86 0.97
N SER A 181 -4.95 -19.65 0.42
CA SER A 181 -4.68 -20.46 -0.77
C SER A 181 -4.27 -19.61 -1.98
N LYS A 182 -4.83 -18.41 -2.12
CA LYS A 182 -4.43 -17.47 -3.17
C LYS A 182 -2.99 -16.98 -2.97
N ILE A 183 -2.63 -16.62 -1.74
CA ILE A 183 -1.28 -16.15 -1.38
C ILE A 183 -0.26 -17.28 -1.53
N ASP A 184 -0.59 -18.50 -1.09
CA ASP A 184 0.26 -19.68 -1.24
C ASP A 184 0.52 -20.03 -2.72
N GLY A 185 -0.42 -19.66 -3.60
CA GLY A 185 -0.28 -19.81 -5.04
C GLY A 185 0.56 -18.72 -5.72
N TRP A 186 0.98 -17.68 -4.99
CA TRP A 186 1.83 -16.64 -5.56
C TRP A 186 3.24 -17.16 -5.78
N SER A 187 3.73 -16.95 -7.01
CA SER A 187 5.15 -17.10 -7.27
C SER A 187 5.92 -16.05 -6.47
N ASN A 188 7.00 -16.52 -5.85
CA ASN A 188 7.97 -15.70 -5.14
C ASN A 188 9.38 -15.94 -5.72
N ASP A 189 9.43 -16.24 -7.03
CA ASP A 189 10.69 -16.34 -7.72
C ASP A 189 11.32 -14.94 -7.90
N SER A 190 12.62 -14.92 -8.18
CA SER A 190 13.34 -13.65 -8.31
C SER A 190 12.78 -12.75 -9.40
N ARG A 191 12.24 -13.31 -10.49
CA ARG A 191 11.70 -12.52 -11.60
C ARG A 191 10.43 -11.80 -11.18
N ASP A 192 9.52 -12.49 -10.50
CA ASP A 192 8.28 -11.90 -10.01
C ASP A 192 8.54 -10.86 -8.93
N ILE A 193 9.51 -11.08 -8.03
CA ILE A 193 9.91 -10.07 -7.04
C ILE A 193 10.44 -8.80 -7.73
N ILE A 194 11.28 -8.95 -8.77
CA ILE A 194 11.80 -7.82 -9.55
C ILE A 194 10.67 -7.11 -10.31
N ASN A 195 9.75 -7.85 -10.93
CA ASN A 195 8.58 -7.29 -11.62
C ASN A 195 7.67 -6.54 -10.64
N ASN A 196 7.43 -7.09 -9.43
CA ASN A 196 6.67 -6.44 -8.39
C ASN A 196 7.31 -5.09 -7.99
N ALA A 197 8.62 -5.09 -7.73
CA ALA A 197 9.36 -3.88 -7.43
C ALA A 197 9.30 -2.84 -8.57
N PHE A 198 9.33 -3.30 -9.83
CA PHE A 198 9.17 -2.44 -11.00
C PHE A 198 7.79 -1.78 -11.04
N VAL A 199 6.72 -2.51 -10.74
CA VAL A 199 5.37 -1.94 -10.64
C VAL A 199 5.32 -0.84 -9.57
N TYR A 200 5.97 -1.01 -8.42
CA TYR A 200 6.09 0.04 -7.42
C TYR A 200 6.86 1.28 -7.93
N ALA A 201 7.97 1.10 -8.66
CA ALA A 201 8.68 2.22 -9.29
C ALA A 201 7.77 2.98 -10.28
N CYS A 202 6.97 2.26 -11.08
CA CYS A 202 6.02 2.84 -12.02
C CYS A 202 4.91 3.61 -11.31
N MET A 203 4.30 3.01 -10.28
CA MET A 203 3.20 3.57 -9.49
C MET A 203 3.58 4.89 -8.83
N HIS A 204 4.85 5.08 -8.48
CA HIS A 204 5.38 6.26 -7.80
C HIS A 204 6.22 7.18 -8.71
N ASN A 205 6.13 6.99 -10.04
CA ASN A 205 6.83 7.81 -11.04
C ASN A 205 8.36 7.88 -10.83
N ARG A 206 8.98 6.78 -10.38
CA ARG A 206 10.42 6.70 -10.12
C ARG A 206 11.19 6.26 -11.37
N LEU A 207 11.32 7.17 -12.33
CA LEU A 207 11.90 6.90 -13.67
C LEU A 207 13.27 6.21 -13.62
N GLU A 208 14.21 6.72 -12.81
CA GLU A 208 15.56 6.12 -12.75
C GLU A 208 15.56 4.73 -12.10
N ALA A 209 14.68 4.48 -11.13
CA ALA A 209 14.51 3.14 -10.57
C ALA A 209 13.89 2.18 -11.58
N ALA A 210 12.85 2.61 -12.30
CA ALA A 210 12.24 1.82 -13.37
C ALA A 210 13.26 1.47 -14.47
N LYS A 211 14.09 2.45 -14.88
CA LYS A 211 15.17 2.25 -15.85
C LYS A 211 16.23 1.26 -15.36
N LEU A 212 16.67 1.36 -14.10
CA LEU A 212 17.61 0.39 -13.53
C LEU A 212 17.01 -1.02 -13.48
N LEU A 213 15.74 -1.16 -13.09
CA LEU A 213 15.08 -2.46 -13.02
C LEU A 213 14.86 -3.10 -14.41
N LEU A 214 14.59 -2.32 -15.46
CA LEU A 214 14.59 -2.83 -16.84
C LEU A 214 15.92 -3.50 -17.22
N GLN A 215 17.05 -2.95 -16.76
CA GLN A 215 18.38 -3.57 -16.97
C GLN A 215 18.56 -4.86 -16.16
N LYS A 216 17.72 -5.11 -15.14
CA LYS A 216 17.70 -6.34 -14.33
C LYS A 216 16.74 -7.40 -14.88
N GLY A 217 16.24 -7.24 -16.11
CA GLY A 217 15.45 -8.25 -16.81
C GLY A 217 13.97 -8.28 -16.43
N VAL A 218 13.43 -7.13 -16.02
CA VAL A 218 11.98 -6.93 -15.91
C VAL A 218 11.29 -7.29 -17.22
N ASP A 219 10.15 -7.95 -17.11
CA ASP A 219 9.17 -8.02 -18.19
C ASP A 219 8.23 -6.81 -18.07
N ILE A 220 8.27 -5.91 -19.05
CA ILE A 220 7.59 -4.61 -19.01
C ILE A 220 6.06 -4.74 -18.95
N ASP A 221 5.52 -5.86 -19.44
CA ASP A 221 4.10 -6.17 -19.47
C ASP A 221 3.71 -7.21 -18.40
N ALA A 222 4.61 -7.51 -17.44
CA ALA A 222 4.30 -8.42 -16.34
C ALA A 222 3.20 -7.88 -15.42
N ILE A 223 2.40 -8.82 -14.90
CA ILE A 223 1.39 -8.59 -13.87
C ILE A 223 1.78 -9.44 -12.65
N PRO A 224 2.72 -8.96 -11.82
CA PRO A 224 3.17 -9.71 -10.66
C PRO A 224 2.06 -9.77 -9.58
N PRO A 225 2.09 -10.77 -8.68
CA PRO A 225 1.22 -10.81 -7.52
C PRO A 225 1.56 -9.69 -6.51
N GLY A 226 0.84 -9.65 -5.38
CA GLY A 226 1.07 -8.62 -4.34
C GLY A 226 0.12 -7.43 -4.44
N PHE A 227 -0.82 -7.43 -5.38
CA PHE A 227 -1.74 -6.33 -5.60
C PHE A 227 -3.21 -6.77 -5.68
N ASP A 228 -4.11 -5.93 -5.18
CA ASP A 228 -5.55 -6.15 -5.33
C ASP A 228 -6.03 -5.94 -6.76
N TYR A 229 -5.45 -4.96 -7.46
CA TYR A 229 -5.69 -4.72 -8.88
C TYR A 229 -4.56 -5.42 -9.67
N ALA A 230 -4.91 -6.32 -10.58
CA ALA A 230 -3.91 -7.13 -11.29
C ALA A 230 -3.38 -6.38 -12.53
N GLY A 231 -2.65 -5.28 -12.35
CA GLY A 231 -2.18 -4.42 -13.45
C GLY A 231 -0.69 -4.55 -13.77
N THR A 232 -0.29 -4.13 -14.97
CA THR A 232 1.12 -3.88 -15.34
C THR A 232 1.61 -2.55 -14.79
N GLY A 233 2.91 -2.26 -14.89
CA GLY A 233 3.46 -0.94 -14.56
C GLY A 233 2.75 0.20 -15.28
N LEU A 234 2.34 -0.02 -16.54
CA LEU A 234 1.61 0.97 -17.35
C LEU A 234 0.20 1.24 -16.80
N HIS A 235 -0.50 0.22 -16.33
CA HIS A 235 -1.81 0.37 -15.69
C HIS A 235 -1.72 1.25 -14.44
N TYR A 236 -0.73 0.97 -13.58
CA TYR A 236 -0.53 1.72 -12.34
C TYR A 236 -0.06 3.17 -12.56
N ALA A 237 0.86 3.39 -13.50
CA ALA A 237 1.27 4.75 -13.88
C ALA A 237 0.10 5.55 -14.46
N ALA A 238 -0.76 4.91 -15.25
CA ALA A 238 -1.96 5.52 -15.83
C ALA A 238 -2.99 5.88 -14.76
N LEU A 239 -3.29 4.96 -13.83
CA LEU A 239 -4.21 5.18 -12.70
C LEU A 239 -3.82 6.38 -11.83
N ARG A 240 -2.52 6.66 -11.72
CA ARG A 240 -1.98 7.75 -10.91
C ARG A 240 -1.67 9.01 -11.70
N GLY A 241 -1.96 9.01 -13.01
CA GLY A 241 -1.80 10.20 -13.85
C GLY A 241 -0.34 10.54 -14.15
N HIS A 242 0.58 9.59 -13.98
CA HIS A 242 2.02 9.80 -14.13
C HIS A 242 2.43 9.77 -15.60
N ARG A 243 2.07 10.83 -16.33
CA ARG A 243 2.36 10.96 -17.76
C ARG A 243 3.84 10.70 -18.14
N PRO A 244 4.85 11.22 -17.42
CA PRO A 244 6.25 10.92 -17.74
C PRO A 244 6.58 9.42 -17.67
N MET A 245 6.07 8.71 -16.66
CA MET A 245 6.23 7.25 -16.55
C MET A 245 5.47 6.52 -17.65
N VAL A 246 4.26 6.96 -18.00
CA VAL A 246 3.50 6.38 -19.12
C VAL A 246 4.28 6.51 -20.43
N GLU A 247 4.79 7.70 -20.75
CA GLU A 247 5.60 7.95 -21.94
C GLU A 247 6.85 7.06 -21.94
N PHE A 248 7.59 7.02 -20.83
CA PHE A 248 8.74 6.14 -20.65
C PHE A 248 8.41 4.67 -20.91
N LEU A 249 7.34 4.13 -20.33
CA LEU A 249 6.94 2.73 -20.50
C LEU A 249 6.58 2.42 -21.96
N LEU A 250 5.85 3.33 -22.62
CA LEU A 250 5.49 3.17 -24.03
C LEU A 250 6.73 3.19 -24.93
N GLU A 251 7.68 4.09 -24.69
CA GLU A 251 8.96 4.15 -25.41
C GLU A 251 9.76 2.86 -25.28
N HIS A 252 9.65 2.16 -24.14
CA HIS A 252 10.31 0.88 -23.88
C HIS A 252 9.46 -0.34 -24.27
N GLY A 253 8.37 -0.13 -25.01
CA GLY A 253 7.61 -1.20 -25.66
C GLY A 253 6.41 -1.75 -24.89
N ALA A 254 6.02 -1.13 -23.76
CA ALA A 254 4.82 -1.54 -23.03
C ALA A 254 3.58 -1.53 -23.94
N ASN A 255 2.71 -2.52 -23.80
CA ASN A 255 1.52 -2.67 -24.63
C ASN A 255 0.35 -1.82 -24.08
N PRO A 256 -0.06 -0.73 -24.76
CA PRO A 256 -1.16 0.11 -24.30
C PRO A 256 -2.55 -0.54 -24.41
N ASN A 257 -2.64 -1.70 -25.09
CA ASN A 257 -3.90 -2.44 -25.28
C ASN A 257 -4.04 -3.63 -24.32
N LEU A 258 -3.00 -3.95 -23.54
CA LEU A 258 -3.05 -5.09 -22.62
C LEU A 258 -4.13 -4.85 -21.57
N LYS A 259 -5.00 -5.83 -21.35
CA LYS A 259 -6.09 -5.72 -20.38
C LYS A 259 -5.77 -6.46 -19.10
N ASP A 260 -6.09 -5.86 -17.96
CA ASP A 260 -5.95 -6.52 -16.67
C ASP A 260 -6.89 -7.74 -16.56
N PRO A 261 -6.47 -8.84 -15.92
CA PRO A 261 -7.25 -10.07 -15.85
C PRO A 261 -8.43 -9.99 -14.87
N LYS A 262 -8.54 -8.94 -14.03
CA LYS A 262 -9.55 -8.86 -12.97
C LYS A 262 -10.84 -8.21 -13.45
N VAL A 263 -10.73 -7.08 -14.14
CA VAL A 263 -11.86 -6.30 -14.64
C VAL A 263 -11.81 -6.09 -16.16
N ASN A 264 -10.83 -6.69 -16.85
CA ASN A 264 -10.70 -6.65 -18.30
C ASN A 264 -10.61 -5.22 -18.86
N ASN A 265 -9.85 -4.35 -18.17
CA ASN A 265 -9.71 -2.94 -18.52
C ASN A 265 -8.28 -2.62 -18.99
N SER A 266 -8.13 -1.62 -19.87
CA SER A 266 -6.82 -1.21 -20.40
C SER A 266 -6.17 -0.13 -19.51
N PRO A 267 -4.89 0.22 -19.74
CA PRO A 267 -4.26 1.37 -19.08
C PRO A 267 -5.04 2.67 -19.28
N ALA A 268 -5.60 2.90 -20.47
CA ALA A 268 -6.45 4.08 -20.72
C ALA A 268 -7.69 4.08 -19.81
N GLY A 269 -8.34 2.92 -19.65
CA GLY A 269 -9.47 2.77 -18.74
C GLY A 269 -9.10 2.94 -17.27
N TRP A 270 -7.89 2.56 -16.85
CA TRP A 270 -7.37 2.84 -15.51
C TRP A 270 -7.08 4.33 -15.32
N ALA A 271 -6.55 5.04 -16.33
CA ALA A 271 -6.42 6.49 -16.30
C ALA A 271 -7.77 7.19 -16.16
N ALA A 272 -8.81 6.73 -16.88
CA ALA A 272 -10.17 7.24 -16.75
C ALA A 272 -10.72 7.03 -15.33
N TYR A 273 -10.52 5.83 -14.77
CA TYR A 273 -10.93 5.52 -13.39
C TYR A 273 -10.22 6.40 -12.35
N GLY A 274 -8.95 6.75 -12.58
CA GLY A 274 -8.20 7.72 -11.79
C GLY A 274 -8.57 9.19 -12.03
N GLY A 275 -9.49 9.49 -12.96
CA GLY A 275 -9.90 10.86 -13.30
C GLY A 275 -8.92 11.61 -14.21
N HIS A 276 -8.03 10.90 -14.91
CA HIS A 276 -6.97 11.47 -15.76
C HIS A 276 -7.37 11.44 -17.25
N GLU A 277 -8.45 12.14 -17.60
CA GLU A 277 -9.04 12.13 -18.96
C GLU A 277 -8.03 12.46 -20.07
N GLY A 278 -7.18 13.48 -19.87
CA GLY A 278 -6.16 13.83 -20.87
C GLY A 278 -5.11 12.73 -21.10
N LEU A 279 -4.80 11.94 -20.07
CA LEU A 279 -3.87 10.80 -20.17
C LEU A 279 -4.55 9.59 -20.80
N LYS A 280 -5.83 9.36 -20.47
CA LYS A 280 -6.68 8.37 -21.14
C LYS A 280 -6.71 8.62 -22.65
N ASP A 281 -7.02 9.84 -23.08
CA ASP A 281 -7.10 10.17 -24.51
C ASP A 281 -5.76 9.99 -25.23
N TYR A 282 -4.65 10.35 -24.56
CA TYR A 282 -3.30 10.09 -25.07
C TYR A 282 -3.02 8.59 -25.25
N LEU A 283 -3.39 7.75 -24.27
CA LEU A 283 -3.23 6.30 -24.34
C LEU A 283 -4.10 5.67 -25.43
N ASP A 284 -5.36 6.11 -25.58
CA ASP A 284 -6.26 5.63 -26.63
C ASP A 284 -5.71 5.94 -28.03
N GLN A 285 -5.22 7.17 -28.25
CA GLN A 285 -4.59 7.56 -29.51
C GLN A 285 -3.33 6.72 -29.80
N THR A 286 -2.51 6.50 -28.79
CA THR A 286 -1.29 5.69 -28.91
C THR A 286 -1.60 4.23 -29.24
N ALA A 287 -2.61 3.67 -28.59
CA ALA A 287 -3.10 2.31 -28.83
C ALA A 287 -3.63 2.13 -30.27
N GLN A 288 -4.39 3.11 -30.78
CA GLN A 288 -4.90 3.11 -32.15
C GLN A 288 -3.76 3.18 -33.18
N ALA A 289 -2.83 4.12 -33.00
CA ALA A 289 -1.68 4.30 -33.89
C ALA A 289 -0.84 3.02 -34.02
N ARG A 290 -0.59 2.32 -32.90
CA ARG A 290 0.18 1.06 -32.89
C ARG A 290 -0.54 -0.09 -33.57
N SER A 291 -1.87 -0.16 -33.43
CA SER A 291 -2.69 -1.19 -34.08
C SER A 291 -2.69 -1.04 -35.61
N SER A 292 -2.68 0.20 -36.10
CA SER A 292 -2.59 0.51 -37.54
C SER A 292 -1.20 0.28 -38.12
N SER A 293 -0.13 0.37 -37.33
CA SER A 293 1.25 0.13 -37.81
C SER A 293 1.64 -1.35 -37.93
N GLY A 294 0.91 -2.27 -37.29
CA GLY A 294 1.19 -3.72 -37.33
C GLY A 294 0.41 -4.49 -38.41
N SER A 295 -0.36 -3.81 -39.26
CA SER A 295 -1.24 -4.42 -40.27
C SER A 295 -0.81 -4.13 -41.73
N GLY A 296 0.43 -3.68 -41.95
CA GLY A 296 1.06 -3.51 -43.27
C GLY A 296 2.37 -4.27 -43.39
#